data_AF-A0A8H7A915-F1
#
_entry.id   AF-A0A8H7A915-F1
#
_cell.length_a   1.000
_cell.length_b   1.000
_cell.length_c   1.000
_cell.angle_alpha   90.00
_cell.angle_beta   90.00
_cell.angle_gamma   90.00
#
_symmetry.space_group_name_H-M   'P 1'
#
loop_
_entity.id
_entity.type
_entity.pdbx_description
1 polymer ?
#
loop_
_entity_poly.entity_id
_entity_poly.type
_entity_poly.pdbx_seq_one_letter_code
_entity_poly.pdbx_strand_id
1 'polypeptide(L)'
;MAVNPKKGLLTWPEYSENDLDFFIANADSTISQNRTLISRLRGTITTYHRRAEQARNDEERDKWEGALSATRTEIENLSDQVKRLDGNKRAAVRELERRRSNGR
;
A
#
# COMPACT_ATOMS: atom_id res chain seq x y z
N MET A 1 13.24 -2.75 14.66
CA MET A 1 11.80 -2.42 14.78
C MET A 1 11.09 -3.57 15.48
N ALA A 2 10.59 -3.35 16.70
CA ALA A 2 9.77 -4.35 17.38
C ALA A 2 8.32 -4.23 16.88
N VAL A 3 7.76 -5.35 16.43
CA VAL A 3 6.36 -5.47 15.99
C VAL A 3 5.61 -6.17 17.12
N ASN A 4 4.47 -5.64 17.55
CA ASN A 4 3.60 -6.36 18.48
C ASN A 4 2.98 -7.57 17.75
N PRO A 5 3.36 -8.81 18.12
CA PRO A 5 2.93 -10.00 17.38
C PRO A 5 1.42 -10.26 17.48
N LYS A 6 0.73 -9.72 18.49
CA LYS A 6 -0.73 -9.85 18.63
C LYS A 6 -1.53 -8.90 17.74
N LYS A 7 -0.91 -7.83 17.23
CA LYS A 7 -1.61 -6.78 16.45
C LYS A 7 -0.97 -6.50 15.08
N GLY A 8 0.22 -7.01 14.81
CA GLY A 8 1.00 -6.65 13.61
C GLY A 8 1.39 -5.17 13.56
N LEU A 9 1.24 -4.44 14.67
CA LEU A 9 1.49 -3.01 14.78
C LEU A 9 2.90 -2.76 15.34
N LEU A 10 3.61 -1.81 14.75
CA LEU A 10 4.88 -1.31 15.27
C LEU A 10 4.69 -0.81 16.71
N THR A 11 5.62 -1.17 17.60
CA THR A 11 5.72 -0.57 18.94
C THR A 11 6.73 0.56 18.91
N TRP A 12 6.38 1.70 19.51
CA TRP A 12 7.10 2.96 19.38
C TRP A 12 7.90 3.44 20.62
N PRO A 13 8.28 2.61 21.62
CA PRO A 13 8.83 3.13 22.89
C PRO A 13 10.16 3.88 22.74
N GLU A 14 10.90 3.70 21.64
CA GLU A 14 12.23 4.29 21.40
C GLU A 14 12.24 5.51 20.46
N TYR A 15 11.12 5.83 19.81
CA TYR A 15 11.05 6.91 18.81
C TYR A 15 10.76 8.25 19.48
N SER A 16 11.32 9.36 19.02
CA SER A 16 10.93 10.71 19.47
C SER A 16 9.58 11.14 18.88
N GLU A 17 8.98 12.23 19.37
CA GLU A 17 7.78 12.81 18.73
C GLU A 17 8.06 13.23 17.27
N ASN A 18 9.25 13.80 17.00
CA ASN A 18 9.66 14.19 15.66
C ASN A 18 9.77 12.97 14.72
N ASP A 19 10.24 11.83 15.22
CA ASP A 19 10.32 10.61 14.40
C ASP A 19 8.93 10.06 14.08
N LEU A 20 7.97 10.20 15.01
CA LEU A 20 6.57 9.83 14.77
C LEU A 20 5.92 10.76 13.73
N ASP A 21 6.11 12.08 13.86
CA ASP A 21 5.63 13.05 12.86
C ASP A 21 6.22 12.78 11.47
N PHE A 22 7.53 12.52 11.38
CA PHE A 22 8.20 12.18 10.12
C PHE A 22 7.66 10.87 9.52
N PHE A 23 7.47 9.84 10.35
CA PHE A 23 6.88 8.57 9.90
C PHE A 23 5.47 8.77 9.35
N ILE A 24 4.62 9.55 10.03
CA ILE A 24 3.25 9.83 9.60
C ILE A 24 3.25 10.53 8.24
N ALA A 25 4.06 11.58 8.06
CA ALA A 25 4.16 12.30 6.80
C ALA A 25 4.64 11.40 5.65
N ASN A 26 5.65 10.56 5.91
CA ASN A 26 6.15 9.61 4.90
C ASN A 26 5.12 8.52 4.56
N ALA A 27 4.37 8.05 5.57
CA ALA A 27 3.29 7.09 5.37
C ALA A 27 2.18 7.67 4.47
N ASP A 28 1.76 8.91 4.69
CA ASP A 28 0.77 9.58 3.83
C ASP A 28 1.23 9.73 2.39
N SER A 29 2.48 10.17 2.18
CA SER A 29 3.09 10.27 0.85
C SER A 29 3.08 8.92 0.13
N THR A 30 3.56 7.87 0.79
CA THR A 30 3.64 6.52 0.23
C THR A 30 2.25 5.95 -0.07
N ILE A 31 1.27 6.13 0.83
CA ILE A 31 -0.11 5.71 0.61
C ILE A 31 -0.70 6.38 -0.63
N SER A 32 -0.47 7.70 -0.79
CA SER A 32 -0.94 8.47 -1.94
C SER A 32 -0.34 7.96 -3.26
N GLN A 33 0.97 7.71 -3.27
CA GLN A 33 1.68 7.15 -4.42
C GLN A 33 1.14 5.77 -4.80
N ASN A 34 0.99 4.86 -3.84
CA ASN A 34 0.47 3.52 -4.08
C ASN A 34 -0.97 3.55 -4.60
N ARG A 35 -1.83 4.42 -4.06
CA ARG A 35 -3.21 4.62 -4.57
C ARG A 35 -3.22 5.12 -6.02
N THR A 36 -2.32 6.04 -6.35
CA THR A 36 -2.15 6.55 -7.72
C THR A 36 -1.71 5.44 -8.67
N LEU A 37 -0.75 4.61 -8.25
CA LEU A 37 -0.28 3.47 -9.05
C LEU A 37 -1.39 2.43 -9.26
N ILE A 38 -2.14 2.08 -8.20
CA ILE A 38 -3.30 1.18 -8.30
C ILE A 38 -4.31 1.71 -9.33
N SER A 39 -4.61 3.02 -9.31
CA SER A 39 -5.54 3.62 -10.28
C SER A 39 -5.03 3.48 -11.72
N ARG A 40 -3.73 3.72 -11.96
CA ARG A 40 -3.11 3.54 -13.28
C ARG A 40 -3.16 2.09 -13.74
N LEU A 41 -2.81 1.13 -12.87
CA LEU A 41 -2.84 -0.30 -13.18
C LEU A 41 -4.27 -0.80 -13.47
N ARG A 42 -5.28 -0.29 -12.76
CA ARG A 42 -6.68 -0.58 -13.09
C ARG A 42 -7.05 -0.09 -14.49
N GLY A 43 -6.54 1.06 -14.91
CA GLY A 43 -6.69 1.56 -16.28
C GLY A 43 -6.05 0.66 -17.34
N THR A 44 -4.92 0.00 -17.02
CA THR A 44 -4.25 -0.90 -17.97
C THR A 44 -4.96 -2.25 -18.11
N ILE A 45 -5.69 -2.71 -17.09
CA ILE A 45 -6.45 -3.98 -17.14
C ILE A 45 -7.43 -3.99 -18.32
N THR A 46 -8.20 -2.93 -18.53
CA THR A 46 -9.15 -2.85 -19.66
C THR A 46 -8.45 -2.98 -21.00
N THR A 47 -7.26 -2.39 -21.13
CA THR A 47 -6.45 -2.49 -22.34
C THR A 47 -5.95 -3.92 -22.57
N TYR A 48 -5.43 -4.59 -21.52
CA TYR A 48 -4.96 -5.97 -21.64
C TYR A 48 -6.10 -6.94 -21.94
N HIS A 49 -7.26 -6.75 -21.31
CA HIS A 49 -8.45 -7.55 -21.60
C HIS A 49 -8.87 -7.45 -23.07
N ARG A 50 -8.96 -6.21 -23.59
CA ARG A 50 -9.29 -5.99 -25.01
C ARG A 50 -8.27 -6.63 -25.94
N ARG A 51 -6.98 -6.59 -25.60
CA ARG A 51 -5.92 -7.21 -26.41
C ARG A 51 -5.99 -8.74 -26.39
N ALA A 52 -6.33 -9.33 -25.24
CA ALA A 52 -6.57 -10.77 -25.15
C ALA A 52 -7.77 -11.21 -26.02
N GLU A 53 -8.86 -10.44 -26.04
CA GLU A 53 -10.02 -10.70 -26.91
C GLU A 53 -9.71 -10.54 -28.40
N GLN A 54 -8.79 -9.64 -28.75
CA GLN A 54 -8.38 -9.36 -30.13
C GLN A 54 -7.20 -10.22 -30.60
N ALA A 55 -6.69 -11.11 -29.75
CA ALA A 55 -5.54 -11.95 -30.06
C ALA A 55 -5.82 -12.84 -31.28
N ARG A 56 -4.83 -12.96 -32.16
CA ARG A 56 -4.98 -13.73 -33.41
C ARG A 56 -4.63 -15.21 -33.25
N ASN A 57 -4.01 -15.57 -32.13
CA ASN A 57 -3.63 -16.92 -31.76
C ASN A 57 -3.55 -17.06 -30.23
N ASP A 58 -3.43 -18.30 -29.77
CA ASP A 58 -3.41 -18.63 -28.35
C ASP A 58 -2.17 -18.07 -27.64
N GLU A 59 -1.01 -18.03 -28.29
CA GLU A 59 0.23 -17.49 -27.70
C GLU A 59 0.11 -15.98 -27.38
N GLU A 60 -0.47 -15.21 -28.30
CA GLU A 60 -0.73 -13.79 -28.09
C GLU A 60 -1.79 -13.58 -27.00
N ARG A 61 -2.83 -14.43 -26.97
CA ARG A 61 -3.85 -14.39 -25.94
C ARG A 61 -3.26 -14.66 -24.56
N ASP A 62 -2.49 -15.74 -24.40
CA ASP A 62 -1.83 -16.15 -23.17
C ASP A 62 -0.89 -15.07 -22.64
N LYS A 63 -0.17 -14.37 -23.53
CA LYS A 63 0.66 -13.22 -23.16
C LYS A 63 -0.16 -12.11 -22.50
N TRP A 64 -1.31 -11.75 -23.09
CA TRP A 64 -2.16 -10.68 -22.56
C TRP A 64 -2.90 -11.11 -21.28
N GLU A 65 -3.36 -12.35 -21.20
CA GLU A 65 -3.95 -12.93 -20.00
C GLU A 65 -2.93 -13.01 -18.85
N GLY A 66 -1.68 -13.38 -19.15
CA GLY A 66 -0.57 -13.36 -18.20
C GLY A 66 -0.26 -11.95 -17.69
N ALA A 67 -0.21 -10.96 -18.58
CA ALA A 67 -0.03 -9.55 -18.18
C ALA A 67 -1.19 -9.04 -17.31
N LEU A 68 -2.42 -9.45 -17.62
CA LEU A 68 -3.62 -9.11 -16.84
C LEU A 68 -3.58 -9.75 -15.44
N SER A 69 -3.19 -11.02 -15.35
CA SER A 69 -2.99 -11.72 -14.09
C SER A 69 -1.91 -11.04 -13.23
N ALA A 70 -0.73 -10.77 -13.79
CA ALA A 70 0.36 -10.09 -13.10
C ALA A 70 -0.06 -8.69 -12.59
N THR A 71 -0.81 -7.94 -13.40
CA THR A 71 -1.31 -6.61 -13.03
C THR A 71 -2.30 -6.68 -11.86
N ARG A 72 -3.17 -7.69 -11.83
CA ARG A 72 -4.11 -7.91 -10.71
C ARG A 72 -3.36 -8.22 -9.42
N THR A 73 -2.38 -9.12 -9.47
CA THR A 73 -1.52 -9.44 -8.32
C THR A 73 -0.80 -8.21 -7.78
N GLU A 74 -0.28 -7.35 -8.67
CA GLU A 74 0.39 -6.12 -8.26
C GLU A 74 -0.57 -5.14 -7.56
N ILE A 75 -1.80 -5.00 -8.07
CA ILE A 75 -2.84 -4.19 -7.42
C ILE A 75 -3.17 -4.73 -6.02
N GLU A 76 -3.27 -6.05 -5.85
CA GLU A 76 -3.52 -6.68 -4.55
C GLU A 76 -2.38 -6.39 -3.57
N ASN A 77 -1.13 -6.59 -4.01
CA ASN A 77 0.06 -6.29 -3.21
C ASN A 77 0.09 -4.83 -2.75
N LEU A 78 -0.10 -3.89 -3.68
CA LEU A 78 -0.13 -2.45 -3.36
C LEU A 78 -1.29 -2.10 -2.43
N SER A 79 -2.45 -2.74 -2.61
CA SER A 79 -3.62 -2.52 -1.75
C SER A 79 -3.36 -2.98 -0.32
N ASP A 80 -2.68 -4.11 -0.15
CA ASP A 80 -2.31 -4.63 1.16
C ASP A 80 -1.21 -3.79 1.83
N GLN A 81 -0.24 -3.29 1.05
CA GLN A 81 0.72 -2.29 1.54
C GLN A 81 0.00 -1.03 2.05
N VAL A 82 -0.96 -0.49 1.29
CA VAL A 82 -1.76 0.67 1.71
C VAL A 82 -2.50 0.39 3.01
N LYS A 83 -3.16 -0.77 3.14
CA LYS A 83 -3.88 -1.14 4.37
C LYS A 83 -2.95 -1.22 5.58
N ARG A 84 -1.81 -1.91 5.45
CA ARG A 84 -0.83 -2.07 6.54
C ARG A 84 -0.25 -0.73 6.95
N LEU A 85 0.13 0.10 5.97
CA LEU A 85 0.74 1.40 6.23
C LEU A 85 -0.27 2.38 6.84
N ASP A 86 -1.52 2.38 6.39
CA ASP A 86 -2.59 3.19 7.01
C ASP A 86 -2.86 2.75 8.47
N GLY A 87 -2.85 1.45 8.73
CA GLY A 87 -2.95 0.90 10.09
C GLY A 87 -1.80 1.37 11.00
N ASN A 88 -0.56 1.29 10.49
CA ASN A 88 0.62 1.76 11.23
C ASN A 88 0.61 3.26 11.44
N LYS A 89 0.20 4.05 10.44
CA LYS A 89 0.04 5.50 10.54
C LYS A 89 -0.96 5.88 11.64
N ARG A 90 -2.14 5.25 11.66
CA ARG A 90 -3.14 5.47 12.72
C ARG A 90 -2.64 5.08 14.11
N ALA A 91 -1.75 4.09 14.21
CA ALA A 91 -1.12 3.76 15.48
C ALA A 91 -0.10 4.82 15.90
N ALA A 92 0.71 5.32 14.97
CA ALA A 92 1.68 6.40 15.21
C ALA A 92 0.98 7.71 15.64
N VAL A 93 -0.11 8.09 14.96
CA VAL A 93 -0.92 9.28 15.32
C VAL A 93 -1.43 9.17 16.76
N ARG A 94 -2.04 8.03 17.14
CA ARG A 94 -2.55 7.83 18.50
C ARG A 94 -1.44 7.88 19.56
N GLU A 95 -0.27 7.34 19.25
CA GLU A 95 0.87 7.39 20.17
C GLU A 95 1.40 8.82 20.35
N LEU A 96 1.47 9.59 19.26
CA LEU A 96 1.87 10.99 19.29
C LEU A 96 0.88 11.85 20.10
N GLU A 97 -0.42 11.67 19.90
CA GLU A 97 -1.48 12.33 20.68
C GLU A 97 -1.38 11.99 22.18
N ARG A 98 -1.12 10.72 22.52
CA ARG A 98 -0.93 10.27 23.89
C ARG A 98 0.26 10.96 24.57
N ARG A 99 1.39 11.10 23.86
CA ARG A 99 2.60 11.75 24.40
C ARG A 99 2.40 13.23 24.63
N ARG A 100 1.84 13.93 23.65
CA ARG A 100 1.53 15.37 23.75
C ARG A 100 0.52 15.68 24.86
N SER A 101 -0.39 14.75 25.15
CA SER A 101 -1.36 14.88 26.25
C SER A 101 -0.74 14.63 27.63
N ASN A 102 0.26 13.74 27.74
CA ASN A 102 0.93 13.42 29.00
C ASN A 102 2.10 14.37 29.34
N GLY A 103 2.59 15.14 28.37
CA GLY A 103 3.65 16.15 28.56
C GLY A 103 3.12 17.56 28.87
N ARG A 104 1.80 17.73 29.00
CA ARG A 104 1.12 18.96 29.44
C ARG A 104 0.68 18.84 30.89
#